data_AF-A0A6V7L8P0-F1
#
_entry.id   AF-A0A6V7L8P0-F1
#
_cell.length_a   1.000
_cell.length_b   1.000
_cell.length_c   1.000
_cell.angle_alpha   90.00
_cell.angle_beta   90.00
_cell.angle_gamma   90.00
#
_symmetry.space_group_name_H-M   'P 1'
#
loop_
_entity.id
_entity.type
_entity.pdbx_description
1 polymer ?
#
loop_
_entity_poly.entity_id
_entity_poly.type
_entity_poly.pdbx_seq_one_letter_code
_entity_poly.pdbx_strand_id
1 'polypeptide(L)' 'LLAKKAVEAGLTVAPYIKTSLSPGSGVVTYYLRESGVIPPLTQLGFDVVGYGCMTCIGNSGPLDDSIVDAIDK' A
#
# COMPACT_ATOMS: atom_id res chain seq x y z
N LEU A 1 6.11 -10.65 -5.32
CA LEU A 1 5.77 -12.07 -5.61
C LEU A 1 4.29 -12.34 -5.38
N LEU A 2 3.76 -12.13 -4.17
CA LEU A 2 2.32 -12.29 -3.90
C LEU A 2 1.46 -11.30 -4.70
N ALA A 3 1.79 -10.00 -4.66
CA ALA A 3 1.07 -8.97 -5.43
C ALA A 3 0.96 -9.32 -6.92
N LYS A 4 2.07 -9.80 -7.52
CA LYS A 4 2.11 -10.27 -8.91
C LYS A 4 1.12 -11.40 -9.15
N LYS A 5 1.15 -12.45 -8.31
CA LYS A 5 0.22 -13.59 -8.43
C LYS A 5 -1.24 -13.19 -8.21
N ALA A 6 -1.50 -12.27 -7.28
CA ALA A 6 -2.86 -11.79 -7.01
C ALA A 6 -3.43 -11.05 -8.22
N VAL A 7 -2.64 -10.16 -8.83
CA VAL A 7 -2.99 -9.45 -10.07
C VAL A 7 -3.21 -10.44 -11.23
N GLU A 8 -2.30 -11.40 -11.41
CA GLU A 8 -2.43 -12.45 -12.44
C GLU A 8 -3.68 -13.32 -12.24
N ALA A 9 -4.11 -13.51 -11.00
CA ALA A 9 -5.35 -14.22 -10.64
C ALA A 9 -6.61 -13.33 -10.74
N GLY A 10 -6.49 -12.07 -11.16
CA GLY A 10 -7.62 -11.14 -11.27
C GLY A 10 -8.14 -10.60 -9.93
N LEU A 11 -7.37 -10.71 -8.86
CA LEU A 11 -7.74 -10.18 -7.55
C LEU A 11 -7.45 -8.67 -7.46
N THR A 12 -8.31 -7.97 -6.71
CA THR A 12 -8.22 -6.53 -6.48
C THR A 12 -8.41 -6.20 -5.00
N VAL A 13 -7.89 -5.05 -4.57
CA VAL A 13 -8.15 -4.48 -3.23
C VAL A 13 -9.40 -3.59 -3.32
N ALA A 14 -10.25 -3.63 -2.30
CA ALA A 14 -11.43 -2.77 -2.25
C ALA A 14 -11.00 -1.29 -2.16
N PRO A 15 -11.65 -0.37 -2.90
CA PRO A 15 -11.15 0.98 -3.13
C PRO A 15 -11.12 1.87 -1.88
N TYR A 16 -11.90 1.54 -0.85
CA TYR A 16 -11.94 2.29 0.41
C TYR A 16 -10.82 1.89 1.39
N ILE A 17 -10.04 0.85 1.09
CA ILE A 17 -8.94 0.42 1.95
C ILE A 17 -7.75 1.36 1.74
N LYS A 18 -7.31 2.00 2.82
CA LYS A 18 -6.14 2.87 2.81
C LYS A 18 -4.84 2.05 2.82
N THR A 19 -4.40 1.64 1.64
CA THR A 19 -3.12 0.95 1.43
C THR A 19 -1.94 1.93 1.43
N SER A 20 -0.78 1.47 1.91
CA SER A 20 0.45 2.27 1.93
C SER A 20 1.68 1.39 1.91
N LEU A 21 2.72 1.78 1.17
CA LEU A 21 4.07 1.22 1.26
C LEU A 21 5.04 2.29 1.76
N SER A 22 5.59 2.10 2.96
CA SER A 22 6.51 3.06 3.61
C SER A 22 7.85 2.41 3.94
N PRO A 23 8.78 2.26 2.98
CA PRO A 23 10.04 1.57 3.22
C PRO A 23 10.97 2.35 4.17
N GLY A 24 11.77 1.65 4.97
CA GLY A 24 12.77 2.30 5.83
C GLY A 24 13.98 2.85 5.07
N SER A 25 14.22 2.40 3.84
CA SER A 25 15.34 2.85 3.01
C SER A 25 15.04 2.72 1.51
N GLY A 26 15.76 3.49 0.69
CA GLY A 26 15.67 3.43 -0.77
C GLY A 26 16.11 2.09 -1.37
N VAL A 27 16.94 1.32 -0.65
CA VAL A 27 17.38 -0.02 -1.08
C VAL A 27 16.20 -0.97 -1.26
N VAL A 28 15.15 -0.82 -0.44
CA VAL A 28 13.93 -1.61 -0.57
C VAL A 28 13.23 -1.34 -1.90
N THR A 29 12.97 -0.08 -2.20
CA THR A 29 12.35 0.32 -3.47
C THR A 29 13.21 -0.11 -4.66
N TYR A 30 14.54 -0.05 -4.53
CA TYR A 30 15.46 -0.53 -5.56
C TYR A 30 15.24 -2.01 -5.87
N TYR A 31 15.35 -2.91 -4.89
CA TYR A 31 15.18 -4.35 -5.20
C TYR A 31 13.75 -4.70 -5.63
N LEU A 32 12.72 -3.97 -5.16
CA LEU A 32 11.34 -4.16 -5.61
C LEU A 32 11.15 -3.75 -7.07
N ARG A 33 11.86 -2.70 -7.51
CA ARG A 33 11.88 -2.27 -8.91
C ARG A 33 12.61 -3.27 -9.79
N GLU A 34 13.82 -3.68 -9.39
CA GLU A 34 14.64 -4.64 -10.15
C GLU A 34 13.95 -6.01 -10.29
N SER A 35 13.19 -6.44 -9.28
CA SER A 35 12.39 -7.67 -9.35
C SER A 35 11.07 -7.53 -10.12
N GLY A 36 10.76 -6.34 -10.64
CA GLY A 36 9.55 -6.08 -11.43
C GLY A 36 8.25 -6.17 -10.63
N VAL A 37 8.30 -6.02 -9.30
CA VAL A 37 7.11 -6.17 -8.44
C VAL A 37 6.49 -4.84 -8.02
N ILE A 38 7.12 -3.70 -8.32
CA ILE A 38 6.50 -2.38 -8.11
C ILE A 38 5.18 -2.22 -8.88
N PRO A 39 5.09 -2.52 -10.20
CA PRO A 39 3.82 -2.37 -10.91
C PRO A 39 2.64 -3.14 -10.30
N PRO A 40 2.75 -4.45 -9.95
CA PRO A 40 1.64 -5.14 -9.29
C PRO A 40 1.37 -4.68 -7.86
N LEU A 41 2.36 -4.13 -7.14
CA LEU A 41 2.12 -3.50 -5.83
C LEU A 41 1.28 -2.23 -6.00
N THR A 42 1.67 -1.34 -6.92
CA THR A 42 0.91 -0.13 -7.28
C THR A 42 -0.50 -0.46 -7.75
N GLN A 43 -0.69 -1.49 -8.57
CA GLN A 43 -2.03 -1.91 -9.02
C GLN A 43 -2.95 -2.32 -7.86
N LEU A 44 -2.38 -2.85 -6.77
CA LEU A 44 -3.12 -3.19 -5.55
C LEU A 44 -3.17 -2.02 -4.55
N GLY A 45 -2.74 -0.82 -4.93
CA GLY A 45 -2.77 0.40 -4.12
C GLY A 45 -1.55 0.61 -3.22
N PHE A 46 -0.51 -0.24 -3.29
CA PHE A 46 0.70 -0.14 -2.46
C PHE A 46 1.78 0.73 -3.10
N ASP A 47 1.43 1.98 -3.41
CA ASP A 47 2.42 2.96 -3.83
C ASP A 47 3.36 3.36 -2.70
N VAL A 48 4.59 3.74 -3.08
CA VAL A 48 5.56 4.28 -2.13
C VAL A 48 5.10 5.66 -1.70
N VAL A 49 4.57 5.75 -0.48
CA VAL A 49 4.07 7.01 0.11
C VAL A 49 5.17 7.80 0.82
N GLY A 50 6.32 7.17 1.06
CA GLY A 50 7.56 7.80 1.49
C GLY A 50 8.44 6.88 2.34
N TYR A 51 9.51 7.42 2.90
CA TYR A 51 10.52 6.65 3.61
C TYR A 51 10.59 7.04 5.09
N GLY A 52 10.37 6.08 5.99
CA GLY A 52 10.40 6.30 7.44
C GLY A 52 9.32 5.55 8.20
N CYS A 53 9.11 5.92 9.47
CA CYS A 53 8.27 5.17 10.40
C CYS A 53 6.76 5.19 10.06
N MET A 54 6.22 6.32 9.59
CA MET A 54 4.82 6.48 9.14
C MET A 54 3.78 5.75 10.01
N THR A 55 2.93 4.91 9.42
CA THR A 55 1.87 4.16 10.08
C THR A 55 2.36 3.34 11.28
N CYS A 56 3.60 2.84 11.27
CA CYS A 56 4.16 2.04 12.37
C CYS A 56 4.18 2.80 13.71
N ILE A 57 4.33 4.13 13.68
CA ILE A 57 4.32 4.99 14.88
C ILE A 57 3.02 5.79 15.05
N GLY A 58 1.96 5.41 14.35
CA GLY A 58 0.67 6.10 14.41
C GLY A 58 0.53 7.28 13.45
N ASN A 59 1.54 7.59 12.63
CA ASN A 59 1.43 8.60 11.56
C ASN A 59 0.75 8.02 10.32
N SER A 60 -0.47 7.51 10.49
CA SER A 60 -1.28 6.86 9.45
C SER A 60 -2.07 7.85 8.60
N GLY A 61 -2.30 9.08 9.08
CA GLY A 61 -3.17 10.07 8.45
C GLY A 61 -4.66 9.70 8.50
N PRO A 62 -5.56 10.59 8.05
CA PRO A 62 -7.00 10.39 8.17
C PRO A 62 -7.52 9.26 7.25
N LEU A 63 -8.57 8.57 7.68
CA LEU A 63 -9.40 7.77 6.78
C LEU A 63 -10.40 8.69 6.05
N ASP A 64 -11.03 8.17 5.00
CA ASP A 64 -12.14 8.86 4.35
C ASP A 64 -13.31 9.02 5.33
N ASP A 65 -13.94 10.20 5.35
CA ASP A 65 -15.02 10.53 6.29
C ASP A 65 -16.17 9.53 6.22
N SER A 66 -16.48 9.00 5.04
CA SER A 66 -17.55 8.00 4.88
C SER A 66 -17.26 6.68 5.60
N ILE A 67 -15.98 6.33 5.74
CA ILE A 67 -15.53 5.13 6.46
C ILE A 67 -15.52 5.39 7.95
N VAL A 68 -15.09 6.58 8.39
CA VAL A 68 -15.15 7.00 9.79
C VAL A 68 -16.60 6.98 10.28
N ASP A 69 -17.51 7.59 9.52
CA ASP A 69 -18.95 7.64 9.83
C ASP A 69 -19.59 6.25 9.92
N ALA A 70 -19.10 5.28 9.13
CA ALA A 70 -19.60 3.90 9.14
C ALA A 70 -19.08 3.08 10.33
N ILE A 71 -17.98 3.50 10.97
CA ILE A 71 -17.40 2.86 12.16
C ILE A 71 -18.02 3.44 13.44
N ASP A 72 -18.25 4.75 13.47
CA ASP A 72 -18.71 5.47 14.66
C ASP A 72 -20.24 5.37 14.88
N LYS A 73 -20.99 4.78 13.94
CA LYS A 73 -22.42 4.49 14.05
C LYS A 73 -22.68 3.01 14.33
#